data_AF-A0A9D2PA22-F1
#
_entry.id   AF-A0A9D2PA22-F1
#
_cell.length_a   1.000
_cell.length_b   1.000
_cell.length_c   1.000
_cell.angle_alpha   90.00
_cell.angle_beta   90.00
_cell.angle_gamma   90.00
#
_symmetry.space_group_name_H-M   'P 1'
#
loop_
_entity.id
_entity.type
_entity.pdbx_description
1 polymer ?
#
loop_
_entity_poly.entity_id
_entity_poly.type
_entity_poly.pdbx_seq_one_letter_code
_entity_poly.pdbx_strand_id
1 'polypeptide(L)'
;MNEVDRLIKSMNSWGFAVNARIAFNKFIKAIEKENGVTDEVQKIFNIIDDIVLGKEKEQFVVELTKNSRYYRARIINAEDDGDLSKGIGKTTEGKFQGYNEVNSREPLHIIDFASDKQFTRSETEFHGVGLGVFFSQLMLRYTEPVRDENAYKATQIISDYLRKTGIDGIAYRSFLALDGVNYTIFNSHPQKIRFCGSKVLLHKQANHSFWDFNEGQEIMSNRSGKLMTWDDNIASEHKKLLSKRFKDI
;
A
#
# COMPACT_ATOMS: atom_id res chain seq x y z
N MET A 1 -10.60 40.82 10.29
CA MET A 1 -9.17 40.49 10.11
C MET A 1 -8.56 41.54 9.19
N ASN A 2 -7.62 42.33 9.70
CA ASN A 2 -7.03 43.43 8.93
C ASN A 2 -6.03 42.88 7.88
N GLU A 3 -5.50 43.75 7.00
CA GLU A 3 -4.60 43.32 5.92
C GLU A 3 -3.25 42.78 6.46
N VAL A 4 -2.76 43.36 7.55
CA VAL A 4 -1.51 42.93 8.20
C VAL A 4 -1.65 41.51 8.77
N ASP A 5 -2.75 41.21 9.45
CA ASP A 5 -3.06 39.87 9.97
C ASP A 5 -3.16 38.84 8.85
N ARG A 6 -3.76 39.22 7.71
CA ARG A 6 -3.83 38.37 6.51
C ARG A 6 -2.44 38.11 5.94
N LEU A 7 -1.59 39.12 5.86
CA LEU A 7 -0.22 38.99 5.38
C LEU A 7 0.60 38.07 6.30
N ILE A 8 0.57 38.29 7.61
CA ILE A 8 1.26 37.46 8.60
C ILE A 8 0.80 36.00 8.49
N LYS A 9 -0.52 35.77 8.40
CA LYS A 9 -1.06 34.41 8.23
C LYS A 9 -0.58 33.76 6.94
N SER A 10 -0.52 34.51 5.84
CA SER A 10 -0.02 34.02 4.55
C SER A 10 1.47 33.66 4.62
N MET A 11 2.30 34.53 5.20
CA MET A 11 3.74 34.29 5.37
C MET A 11 4.02 33.07 6.24
N ASN A 12 3.29 32.90 7.35
CA ASN A 12 3.43 31.73 8.21
C ASN A 12 3.05 30.44 7.48
N SER A 13 1.91 30.42 6.77
CA SER A 13 1.50 29.26 5.97
C SER A 13 2.55 28.89 4.91
N TRP A 14 3.14 29.90 4.25
CA TRP A 14 4.22 29.67 3.29
C TRP A 14 5.47 29.11 3.96
N GLY A 15 5.88 29.66 5.10
CA GLY A 15 7.01 29.16 5.89
C GLY A 15 6.83 27.69 6.29
N PHE A 16 5.64 27.31 6.76
CA PHE A 16 5.34 25.92 7.09
C PHE A 16 5.36 24.98 5.88
N ALA A 17 4.88 25.44 4.72
CA ALA A 17 4.97 24.67 3.47
C ALA A 17 6.43 24.45 3.03
N VAL A 18 7.29 25.46 3.17
CA VAL A 18 8.73 25.34 2.90
C VAL A 18 9.38 24.36 3.87
N ASN A 19 9.06 24.46 5.17
CA ASN A 19 9.58 23.54 6.18
C ASN A 19 9.20 22.08 5.89
N ALA A 20 7.97 21.83 5.41
CA ALA A 20 7.54 20.50 5.00
C ALA A 20 8.43 19.92 3.89
N ARG A 21 8.67 20.70 2.83
CA ARG A 21 9.53 20.29 1.71
C ARG A 21 10.96 20.03 2.17
N ILE A 22 11.49 20.89 3.04
CA ILE A 22 12.84 20.72 3.60
C ILE A 22 12.92 19.44 4.43
N ALA A 23 11.96 19.22 5.35
CA ALA A 23 11.92 18.02 6.20
C ALA A 23 11.82 16.75 5.35
N PHE A 24 10.93 16.73 4.36
CA PHE A 24 10.77 15.59 3.47
C PHE A 24 12.02 15.33 2.62
N ASN A 25 12.65 16.36 2.07
CA ASN A 25 13.90 16.20 1.30
C ASN A 25 15.07 15.71 2.16
N LYS A 26 15.15 16.16 3.42
CA LYS A 26 16.14 15.64 4.38
C LYS A 26 15.91 14.16 4.66
N PHE A 27 14.65 13.75 4.87
CA PHE A 27 14.28 12.35 5.01
C PHE A 27 14.70 11.52 3.79
N ILE A 28 14.35 11.95 2.57
CA ILE A 28 14.75 11.24 1.33
C ILE A 28 16.28 11.07 1.24
N LYS A 29 17.04 12.14 1.53
CA LYS A 29 18.50 12.06 1.51
C LYS A 29 19.07 11.13 2.58
N ALA A 30 18.50 11.13 3.78
CA ALA A 30 18.93 10.27 4.88
C ALA A 30 18.74 8.80 4.51
N ILE A 31 17.55 8.44 4.00
CA ILE A 31 17.29 7.06 3.61
C ILE A 31 18.13 6.63 2.40
N GLU A 32 18.49 7.51 1.48
CA GLU A 32 19.34 7.17 0.33
C GLU A 32 20.79 6.87 0.74
N LYS A 33 21.33 7.60 1.72
CA LYS A 33 22.75 7.55 2.09
C LYS A 33 23.10 6.55 3.19
N GLU A 34 22.16 6.23 4.08
CA GLU A 34 22.49 5.56 5.34
C GLU A 34 21.76 4.23 5.52
N ASN A 35 22.41 3.30 6.23
CA ASN A 35 21.81 2.04 6.67
C ASN A 35 21.40 2.19 8.15
N GLY A 36 20.18 2.64 8.41
CA GLY A 36 19.68 2.78 9.78
C GLY A 36 18.59 3.85 9.93
N VAL A 37 18.08 3.99 11.15
CA VAL A 37 17.15 5.07 11.52
C VAL A 37 17.98 6.27 11.97
N THR A 38 17.96 7.35 11.17
CA THR A 38 18.58 8.64 11.52
C THR A 38 17.58 9.53 12.27
N ASP A 39 18.04 10.65 12.84
CA ASP A 39 17.16 11.63 13.49
C ASP A 39 16.08 12.17 12.53
N GLU A 40 16.43 12.33 11.25
CA GLU A 40 15.55 12.77 10.17
C GLU A 40 14.48 11.72 9.86
N VAL A 41 14.83 10.43 9.88
CA VAL A 41 13.88 9.32 9.73
C VAL A 41 12.96 9.25 10.95
N GLN A 42 13.54 9.32 12.16
CA GLN A 42 12.78 9.29 13.40
C GLN A 42 11.81 10.46 13.51
N LYS A 43 12.20 11.65 13.03
CA LYS A 43 11.30 12.82 13.00
C LYS A 43 10.06 12.56 12.13
N ILE A 44 10.20 11.84 11.02
CA ILE A 44 9.06 11.44 10.19
C ILE A 44 8.20 10.41 10.91
N PHE A 45 8.81 9.41 11.54
CA PHE A 45 8.07 8.41 12.34
C PHE A 45 7.27 9.06 13.47
N ASN A 46 7.84 10.03 14.18
CA ASN A 46 7.13 10.75 15.24
C ASN A 46 5.91 11.53 14.71
N ILE A 47 6.02 12.14 13.51
CA ILE A 47 4.86 12.80 12.87
C ILE A 47 3.80 11.76 12.50
N ILE A 48 4.20 10.60 12.00
CA ILE A 48 3.29 9.50 11.69
C ILE A 48 2.59 8.98 12.95
N ASP A 49 3.32 8.75 14.03
CA ASP A 49 2.74 8.28 15.29
C ASP A 49 1.72 9.28 15.85
N ASP A 50 2.10 10.56 15.92
CA ASP A 50 1.24 11.58 16.52
C ASP A 50 0.00 11.87 15.66
N ILE A 51 0.14 11.87 14.33
CA ILE A 51 -0.96 12.24 13.42
C ILE A 51 -1.71 11.01 12.92
N VAL A 52 -1.02 10.08 12.25
CA VAL A 52 -1.64 8.94 11.56
C VAL A 52 -2.16 7.89 12.55
N LEU A 53 -1.40 7.64 13.62
CA LEU A 53 -1.77 6.63 14.63
C LEU A 53 -2.42 7.24 15.88
N GLY A 54 -2.35 8.57 16.02
CA GLY A 54 -2.82 9.33 17.17
C GLY A 54 -4.01 10.24 16.84
N LYS A 55 -3.76 11.55 16.81
CA LYS A 55 -4.76 12.63 16.79
C LYS A 55 -5.75 12.52 15.64
N GLU A 56 -5.26 12.15 14.47
CA GLU A 56 -6.02 12.14 13.22
C GLU A 56 -6.28 10.72 12.72
N LYS A 57 -6.13 9.72 13.60
CA LYS A 57 -6.28 8.30 13.25
C LYS A 57 -7.56 8.00 12.46
N GLU A 58 -8.67 8.65 12.79
CA GLU A 58 -9.98 8.41 12.15
C GLU A 58 -10.01 8.76 10.65
N GLN A 59 -9.26 9.77 10.19
CA GLN A 59 -9.17 10.07 8.76
C GLN A 59 -8.17 9.19 8.00
N PHE A 60 -7.31 8.47 8.72
CA PHE A 60 -6.32 7.57 8.13
C PHE A 60 -6.71 6.10 8.20
N VAL A 61 -7.42 5.65 9.23
CA VAL A 61 -7.75 4.23 9.40
C VAL A 61 -9.06 3.93 8.71
N VAL A 62 -9.00 3.08 7.68
CA VAL A 62 -10.17 2.47 7.06
C VAL A 62 -10.20 1.00 7.45
N GLU A 63 -11.32 0.58 8.02
CA GLU A 63 -11.59 -0.82 8.24
C GLU A 63 -12.16 -1.46 6.98
N LEU A 64 -11.52 -2.54 6.53
CA LEU A 64 -12.11 -3.36 5.47
C LEU A 64 -13.21 -4.24 6.07
N THR A 65 -14.46 -3.80 5.90
CA THR A 65 -15.64 -4.51 6.40
C THR A 65 -15.94 -5.78 5.60
N LYS A 66 -16.58 -6.73 6.29
CA LYS A 66 -17.01 -8.01 5.72
C LYS A 66 -17.86 -7.79 4.46
N ASN A 67 -17.51 -8.49 3.37
CA ASN A 67 -18.10 -8.44 2.00
C ASN A 67 -17.49 -7.44 1.00
N SER A 68 -16.44 -6.70 1.38
CA SER A 68 -15.65 -5.88 0.45
C SER A 68 -14.74 -6.75 -0.46
N ARG A 69 -14.57 -6.45 -1.76
CA ARG A 69 -13.85 -7.29 -2.75
C ARG A 69 -12.47 -6.72 -3.15
N TYR A 70 -11.37 -7.47 -2.95
CA TYR A 70 -9.96 -7.10 -3.28
C TYR A 70 -9.09 -8.35 -3.66
N TYR A 71 -7.86 -8.22 -4.23
CA TYR A 71 -7.07 -9.33 -4.87
C TYR A 71 -5.55 -9.41 -4.45
N ARG A 72 -4.93 -10.61 -4.16
CA ARG A 72 -3.44 -11.03 -4.26
C ARG A 72 -2.85 -12.11 -3.24
N ALA A 73 -1.87 -12.98 -3.64
CA ALA A 73 -1.25 -14.22 -3.00
C ALA A 73 0.03 -14.19 -2.06
N ARG A 74 0.52 -15.39 -1.57
CA ARG A 74 1.53 -15.66 -0.48
C ARG A 74 2.52 -16.86 -0.68
N ILE A 75 3.61 -16.96 0.13
CA ILE A 75 4.66 -18.03 0.21
C ILE A 75 4.85 -18.51 1.68
N ILE A 76 5.22 -19.78 1.91
CA ILE A 76 5.52 -20.42 3.22
C ILE A 76 6.92 -21.07 3.15
N ASN A 77 7.69 -21.06 4.25
CA ASN A 77 8.94 -21.82 4.37
C ASN A 77 8.63 -23.32 4.49
N ALA A 78 9.29 -24.15 3.67
CA ALA A 78 8.97 -25.57 3.56
C ALA A 78 9.14 -26.36 4.88
N GLU A 79 9.97 -25.86 5.78
CA GLU A 79 10.29 -26.49 7.07
C GLU A 79 9.18 -26.36 8.12
N ASP A 80 8.25 -25.41 7.94
CA ASP A 80 7.13 -25.17 8.87
C ASP A 80 5.82 -25.87 8.43
N ASP A 81 5.86 -26.68 7.35
CA ASP A 81 4.71 -27.44 6.85
C ASP A 81 4.43 -28.67 7.76
N GLY A 82 3.30 -28.66 8.48
CA GLY A 82 2.87 -29.75 9.36
C GLY A 82 3.19 -29.58 10.85
N ASP A 83 3.92 -28.54 11.27
CA ASP A 83 4.14 -28.22 12.69
C ASP A 83 2.91 -27.48 13.25
N LEU A 84 2.15 -28.12 14.15
CA LEU A 84 0.95 -27.52 14.77
C LEU A 84 1.26 -26.36 15.73
N SER A 85 2.52 -26.17 16.13
CA SER A 85 2.97 -25.11 17.02
C SER A 85 3.48 -23.86 16.29
N LYS A 86 3.86 -23.99 15.01
CA LYS A 86 4.49 -22.92 14.20
C LYS A 86 3.90 -22.73 12.80
N GLY A 87 3.11 -23.69 12.31
CA GLY A 87 2.57 -23.75 10.96
C GLY A 87 1.13 -24.27 10.88
N ILE A 88 0.75 -24.81 9.72
CA ILE A 88 -0.59 -25.35 9.46
C ILE A 88 -0.49 -26.89 9.46
N GLY A 89 -1.19 -27.56 10.38
CA GLY A 89 -1.29 -29.03 10.39
C GLY A 89 -2.65 -29.53 9.90
N LYS A 90 -2.68 -30.71 9.28
CA LYS A 90 -3.91 -31.43 8.90
C LYS A 90 -4.22 -32.52 9.90
N THR A 91 -5.47 -32.57 10.33
CA THR A 91 -6.07 -33.72 11.02
C THR A 91 -6.14 -34.93 10.10
N THR A 92 -6.34 -36.10 10.68
CA THR A 92 -6.58 -37.38 9.97
C THR A 92 -7.80 -37.34 9.05
N GLU A 93 -8.74 -36.41 9.27
CA GLU A 93 -9.89 -36.16 8.39
C GLU A 93 -9.61 -35.14 7.27
N GLY A 94 -8.36 -34.67 7.14
CA GLY A 94 -7.96 -33.68 6.14
C GLY A 94 -8.35 -32.24 6.48
N LYS A 95 -8.92 -31.98 7.66
CA LYS A 95 -9.24 -30.62 8.15
C LYS A 95 -8.02 -30.00 8.81
N PHE A 96 -7.82 -28.70 8.67
CA PHE A 96 -6.70 -28.01 9.32
C PHE A 96 -6.98 -27.77 10.82
N GLN A 97 -5.96 -27.89 11.69
CA GLN A 97 -6.08 -27.68 13.15
C GLN A 97 -5.03 -26.68 13.68
N GLY A 98 -5.32 -26.02 14.81
CA GLY A 98 -4.47 -24.98 15.44
C GLY A 98 -5.06 -23.55 15.44
N TYR A 99 -6.35 -23.38 15.15
CA TYR A 99 -6.96 -22.10 14.76
C TYR A 99 -8.20 -21.75 15.61
N ASN A 100 -8.28 -20.51 16.10
CA ASN A 100 -9.45 -19.97 16.81
C ASN A 100 -10.28 -19.06 15.88
N GLU A 101 -11.30 -19.64 15.26
CA GLU A 101 -12.14 -19.01 14.23
C GLU A 101 -12.93 -17.79 14.70
N VAL A 102 -13.34 -17.76 15.98
CA VAL A 102 -14.22 -16.72 16.51
C VAL A 102 -13.42 -15.45 16.83
N ASN A 103 -12.16 -15.59 17.25
CA ASN A 103 -11.31 -14.47 17.67
C ASN A 103 -10.34 -13.97 16.59
N SER A 104 -10.20 -14.66 15.45
CA SER A 104 -9.24 -14.28 14.39
C SER A 104 -9.86 -13.48 13.22
N ARG A 105 -11.06 -12.93 13.40
CA ARG A 105 -11.78 -12.10 12.40
C ARG A 105 -11.68 -10.60 12.71
N GLU A 106 -10.52 -10.11 13.14
CA GLU A 106 -10.37 -8.67 13.28
C GLU A 106 -10.42 -7.99 11.89
N PRO A 107 -11.14 -6.87 11.76
CA PRO A 107 -11.10 -6.08 10.53
C PRO A 107 -9.67 -5.65 10.24
N LEU A 108 -9.28 -5.66 8.96
CA LEU A 108 -7.96 -5.19 8.58
C LEU A 108 -7.91 -3.68 8.76
N HIS A 109 -6.97 -3.21 9.55
CA HIS A 109 -6.72 -1.79 9.71
C HIS A 109 -5.81 -1.32 8.58
N ILE A 110 -6.38 -0.57 7.64
CA ILE A 110 -5.67 -0.05 6.48
C ILE A 110 -5.46 1.45 6.65
N ILE A 111 -4.23 1.91 6.41
CA ILE A 111 -3.94 3.33 6.31
C ILE A 111 -4.33 3.84 4.93
N ASP A 112 -5.30 4.75 4.88
CA ASP A 112 -5.79 5.39 3.67
C ASP A 112 -4.91 6.59 3.28
N PHE A 113 -4.02 6.36 2.33
CA PHE A 113 -3.28 7.37 1.58
C PHE A 113 -3.91 7.67 0.21
N ALA A 114 -5.14 7.23 -0.03
CA ALA A 114 -5.89 7.51 -1.26
C ALA A 114 -6.78 8.74 -1.13
N SER A 115 -7.46 8.96 0.00
CA SER A 115 -8.30 10.14 0.19
C SER A 115 -7.50 11.37 0.63
N ASP A 116 -8.01 12.58 0.30
CA ASP A 116 -7.42 13.83 0.77
C ASP A 116 -7.53 13.94 2.30
N LYS A 117 -6.51 14.53 2.92
CA LYS A 117 -6.41 14.68 4.38
C LYS A 117 -6.54 16.13 4.77
N GLN A 118 -7.17 16.38 5.92
CA GLN A 118 -7.39 17.71 6.45
C GLN A 118 -6.64 17.85 7.76
N PHE A 119 -5.95 18.96 7.96
CA PHE A 119 -5.16 19.19 9.17
C PHE A 119 -5.48 20.55 9.74
N THR A 120 -5.51 20.62 11.06
CA THR A 120 -5.72 21.89 11.76
C THR A 120 -4.45 22.74 11.73
N ARG A 121 -4.63 24.05 11.88
CA ARG A 121 -3.51 24.99 11.98
C ARG A 121 -2.67 24.74 13.22
N SER A 122 -3.29 24.38 14.34
CA SER A 122 -2.62 24.09 15.61
C SER A 122 -1.64 22.93 15.50
N GLU A 123 -1.97 21.88 14.75
CA GLU A 123 -1.07 20.75 14.53
C GLU A 123 0.12 21.13 13.64
N THR A 124 -0.14 21.91 12.58
CA THR A 124 0.91 22.47 11.72
C THR A 124 1.89 23.33 12.54
N GLU A 125 1.38 24.17 13.44
CA GLU A 125 2.19 25.01 14.32
C GLU A 125 2.98 24.17 15.34
N PHE A 126 2.36 23.14 15.94
CA PHE A 126 3.00 22.23 16.89
C PHE A 126 4.21 21.48 16.29
N HIS A 127 4.06 20.96 15.07
CA HIS A 127 5.16 20.26 14.38
C HIS A 127 6.14 21.23 13.69
N GLY A 128 5.79 22.51 13.57
CA GLY A 128 6.56 23.51 12.82
C GLY A 128 6.64 23.22 11.32
N VAL A 129 5.73 22.38 10.81
CA VAL A 129 5.74 21.80 9.47
C VAL A 129 4.32 21.81 8.92
N GLY A 130 4.15 22.27 7.67
CA GLY A 130 2.86 22.25 6.99
C GLY A 130 2.39 20.82 6.71
N LEU A 131 1.58 20.26 7.60
CA LEU A 131 1.15 18.85 7.55
C LEU A 131 0.47 18.49 6.23
N GLY A 132 -0.39 19.37 5.70
CA GLY A 132 -1.03 19.14 4.39
C GLY A 132 -0.02 18.98 3.25
N VAL A 133 1.02 19.82 3.22
CA VAL A 133 2.09 19.72 2.22
C VAL A 133 2.92 18.46 2.43
N PHE A 134 3.26 18.16 3.69
CA PHE A 134 4.03 16.99 4.06
C PHE A 134 3.33 15.68 3.67
N PHE A 135 2.07 15.49 4.05
CA PHE A 135 1.32 14.29 3.72
C PHE A 135 1.03 14.19 2.22
N SER A 136 0.81 15.31 1.53
CA SER A 136 0.72 15.32 0.07
C SER A 136 1.99 14.77 -0.58
N GLN A 137 3.18 15.17 -0.10
CA GLN A 137 4.46 14.65 -0.60
C GLN A 137 4.61 13.16 -0.28
N LEU A 138 4.30 12.75 0.95
CA LEU A 138 4.39 11.35 1.37
C LEU A 138 3.46 10.44 0.55
N MET A 139 2.18 10.80 0.46
CA MET A 139 1.16 10.03 -0.26
C MET A 139 1.47 9.96 -1.76
N LEU A 140 1.98 11.05 -2.35
CA LEU A 140 2.40 11.06 -3.75
C LEU A 140 3.45 9.99 -4.06
N ARG A 141 4.38 9.69 -3.14
CA ARG A 141 5.38 8.63 -3.35
C ARG A 141 4.78 7.23 -3.49
N TYR A 142 3.60 7.00 -2.91
CA TYR A 142 2.89 5.73 -3.09
C TYR A 142 2.20 5.64 -4.45
N THR A 143 1.83 6.78 -5.04
CA THR A 143 1.15 6.84 -6.34
C THR A 143 2.14 6.88 -7.50
N GLU A 144 3.27 7.58 -7.39
CA GLU A 144 4.18 7.80 -8.51
C GLU A 144 4.71 6.48 -9.11
N PRO A 145 4.75 6.37 -10.46
CA PRO A 145 5.36 5.23 -11.11
C PRO A 145 6.86 5.25 -10.83
N VAL A 146 7.44 4.07 -10.69
CA VAL A 146 8.87 3.98 -10.35
C VAL A 146 9.75 4.25 -11.55
N ARG A 147 10.70 5.16 -11.34
CA ARG A 147 11.62 5.67 -12.36
C ARG A 147 13.07 5.27 -12.09
N ASP A 148 13.40 4.85 -10.87
CA ASP A 148 14.74 4.45 -10.45
C ASP A 148 14.66 3.53 -9.19
N GLU A 149 15.77 2.87 -8.86
CA GLU A 149 15.86 1.89 -7.76
C GLU A 149 15.60 2.50 -6.37
N ASN A 150 15.85 3.80 -6.19
CA ASN A 150 15.66 4.49 -4.92
C ASN A 150 14.22 4.99 -4.73
N ALA A 151 13.42 5.03 -5.79
CA ALA A 151 12.05 5.54 -5.76
C ALA A 151 11.16 4.81 -4.73
N TYR A 152 11.38 3.51 -4.50
CA TYR A 152 10.62 2.72 -3.52
C TYR A 152 11.15 2.81 -2.09
N LYS A 153 12.37 3.31 -1.86
CA LYS A 153 13.00 3.22 -0.53
C LYS A 153 12.19 3.95 0.53
N ALA A 154 11.64 5.11 0.19
CA ALA A 154 10.75 5.88 1.07
C ALA A 154 9.48 5.11 1.44
N THR A 155 8.75 4.60 0.44
CA THR A 155 7.49 3.87 0.68
C THR A 155 7.74 2.54 1.38
N GLN A 156 8.86 1.87 1.13
CA GLN A 156 9.24 0.64 1.82
C GLN A 156 9.53 0.88 3.30
N ILE A 157 10.32 1.90 3.64
CA ILE A 157 10.65 2.24 5.03
C ILE A 157 9.40 2.62 5.81
N ILE A 158 8.54 3.46 5.23
CA ILE A 158 7.30 3.90 5.87
C ILE A 158 6.32 2.74 6.01
N SER A 159 6.19 1.88 5.00
CA SER A 159 5.33 0.69 5.05
C SER A 159 5.82 -0.31 6.08
N ASP A 160 7.13 -0.55 6.16
CA ASP A 160 7.71 -1.44 7.17
C ASP A 160 7.53 -0.89 8.59
N TYR A 161 7.66 0.43 8.76
CA TYR A 161 7.37 1.11 10.02
C TYR A 161 5.90 0.90 10.44
N LEU A 162 4.95 1.25 9.58
CA LEU A 162 3.51 1.09 9.84
C LEU A 162 3.14 -0.38 10.10
N ARG A 163 3.73 -1.32 9.35
CA ARG A 163 3.54 -2.76 9.59
C ARG A 163 3.92 -3.16 11.02
N LYS A 164 5.00 -2.60 11.56
CA LYS A 164 5.48 -2.90 12.93
C LYS A 164 4.57 -2.31 14.02
N THR A 165 3.71 -1.35 13.69
CA THR A 165 2.73 -0.79 14.63
C THR A 165 1.41 -1.56 14.68
N GLY A 166 1.29 -2.64 13.89
CA GLY A 166 0.09 -3.48 13.85
C GLY A 166 -0.92 -3.13 12.77
N ILE A 167 -0.63 -2.12 11.93
CA ILE A 167 -1.40 -1.84 10.71
C ILE A 167 -1.28 -3.03 9.75
N ASP A 168 -2.38 -3.39 9.09
CA ASP A 168 -2.43 -4.54 8.17
C ASP A 168 -2.13 -4.16 6.71
N GLY A 169 -2.21 -2.88 6.36
CA GLY A 169 -1.90 -2.42 5.00
C GLY A 169 -2.06 -0.92 4.76
N ILE A 170 -1.90 -0.53 3.50
CA ILE A 170 -2.00 0.84 3.01
C ILE A 170 -2.85 0.86 1.73
N ALA A 171 -3.82 1.78 1.65
CA ALA A 171 -4.55 2.11 0.43
C ALA A 171 -3.98 3.40 -0.19
N TYR A 172 -3.83 3.47 -1.51
CA TYR A 172 -3.25 4.65 -2.17
C TYR A 172 -3.78 4.81 -3.60
N ARG A 173 -3.78 6.05 -4.13
CA ARG A 173 -4.30 6.31 -5.49
C ARG A 173 -3.48 5.56 -6.53
N SER A 174 -4.17 5.00 -7.51
CA SER A 174 -3.57 4.38 -8.68
C SER A 174 -3.12 5.46 -9.67
N PHE A 175 -1.89 5.34 -10.15
CA PHE A 175 -1.40 6.18 -11.25
C PHE A 175 -2.00 5.78 -12.60
N LEU A 176 -2.32 4.50 -12.79
CA LEU A 176 -2.73 3.94 -14.08
C LEU A 176 -4.25 3.89 -14.27
N ALA A 177 -5.02 4.03 -13.19
CA ALA A 177 -6.47 4.00 -13.23
C ALA A 177 -7.00 5.28 -12.59
N LEU A 178 -7.66 6.13 -13.38
CA LEU A 178 -8.36 7.30 -12.87
C LEU A 178 -9.38 6.84 -11.82
N ASP A 179 -9.36 7.47 -10.65
CA ASP A 179 -10.15 7.12 -9.45
C ASP A 179 -9.90 5.70 -8.87
N GLY A 180 -8.89 4.98 -9.37
CA GLY A 180 -8.53 3.67 -8.85
C GLY A 180 -7.79 3.77 -7.52
N VAL A 181 -8.08 2.85 -6.60
CA VAL A 181 -7.37 2.70 -5.33
C VAL A 181 -6.62 1.38 -5.30
N ASN A 182 -5.31 1.45 -5.11
CA ASN A 182 -4.45 0.30 -4.88
C ASN A 182 -4.38 -0.02 -3.38
N TYR A 183 -4.20 -1.30 -3.05
CA TYR A 183 -4.04 -1.76 -1.68
C TYR A 183 -2.77 -2.60 -1.56
N THR A 184 -1.92 -2.23 -0.61
CA THR A 184 -0.79 -3.05 -0.14
C THR A 184 -1.18 -3.64 1.20
N ILE A 185 -1.30 -4.96 1.29
CA ILE A 185 -1.59 -5.65 2.54
C ILE A 185 -0.34 -6.39 2.98
N PHE A 186 0.13 -6.12 4.19
CA PHE A 186 1.39 -6.66 4.71
C PHE A 186 1.26 -8.14 5.09
N ASN A 187 0.07 -8.56 5.55
CA ASN A 187 -0.21 -9.95 5.93
C ASN A 187 -1.35 -10.55 5.10
N SER A 188 -1.01 -11.20 3.99
CA SER A 188 -1.95 -11.85 3.07
C SER A 188 -2.30 -13.30 3.46
N HIS A 189 -2.24 -13.69 4.73
CA HIS A 189 -2.56 -15.07 5.15
C HIS A 189 -3.96 -15.46 4.66
N PRO A 190 -4.16 -16.64 4.04
CA PRO A 190 -5.49 -17.15 3.65
C PRO A 190 -6.54 -17.24 4.78
N GLN A 191 -6.11 -17.06 6.04
CA GLN A 191 -6.96 -17.07 7.23
C GLN A 191 -7.45 -15.65 7.58
N LYS A 192 -6.73 -14.61 7.17
CA LYS A 192 -7.12 -13.19 7.29
C LYS A 192 -7.89 -12.69 6.07
N ILE A 193 -7.56 -13.17 4.87
CA ILE A 193 -8.14 -12.74 3.60
C ILE A 193 -8.42 -13.93 2.70
N ARG A 194 -9.62 -14.02 2.13
CA ARG A 194 -10.03 -15.06 1.19
C ARG A 194 -10.36 -14.45 -0.17
N PHE A 195 -9.79 -14.99 -1.25
CA PHE A 195 -10.08 -14.58 -2.63
C PHE A 195 -11.42 -15.17 -3.10
N CYS A 196 -12.31 -14.33 -3.61
CA CYS A 196 -13.62 -14.74 -4.11
C CYS A 196 -13.88 -14.04 -5.46
N GLY A 197 -13.97 -14.81 -6.55
CA GLY A 197 -14.22 -14.28 -7.90
C GLY A 197 -13.03 -13.53 -8.51
N SER A 198 -11.80 -13.92 -8.17
CA SER A 198 -10.60 -13.22 -8.62
C SER A 198 -10.20 -13.54 -10.06
N LYS A 199 -9.84 -12.51 -10.85
CA LYS A 199 -9.28 -12.63 -12.21
C LYS A 199 -7.77 -12.40 -12.20
N VAL A 200 -7.06 -13.19 -12.98
CA VAL A 200 -5.62 -13.09 -13.20
C VAL A 200 -5.40 -12.32 -14.49
N LEU A 201 -4.92 -11.09 -14.35
CA LEU A 201 -4.62 -10.20 -15.47
C LEU A 201 -3.10 -10.04 -15.61
N LEU A 202 -2.56 -10.23 -16.82
CA LEU A 202 -1.17 -9.88 -17.13
C LEU A 202 -1.14 -8.58 -17.92
N HIS A 203 -0.51 -7.55 -17.36
CA HIS A 203 -0.24 -6.32 -18.10
C HIS A 203 0.89 -6.57 -19.09
N LYS A 204 0.57 -6.60 -20.40
CA LYS A 204 1.55 -6.90 -21.46
C LYS A 204 2.38 -5.69 -21.84
N GLN A 205 1.78 -4.48 -21.93
CA GLN A 205 2.46 -3.24 -22.35
C GLN A 205 1.72 -1.96 -21.90
N ALA A 206 2.42 -0.82 -21.95
CA ALA A 206 2.05 0.52 -21.44
C ALA A 206 0.70 1.10 -21.91
N ASN A 207 0.05 0.53 -22.93
CA ASN A 207 -1.23 1.02 -23.45
C ASN A 207 -2.46 0.37 -22.78
N HIS A 208 -2.38 0.05 -21.49
CA HIS A 208 -3.49 -0.57 -20.74
C HIS A 208 -4.01 -1.86 -21.42
N SER A 209 -3.09 -2.69 -21.92
CA SER A 209 -3.44 -3.98 -22.52
C SER A 209 -3.17 -5.10 -21.53
N PHE A 210 -4.22 -5.81 -21.17
CA PHE A 210 -4.20 -6.90 -20.21
C PHE A 210 -4.60 -8.20 -20.89
N TRP A 211 -4.01 -9.30 -20.47
CA TRP A 211 -4.47 -10.65 -20.80
C TRP A 211 -5.24 -11.21 -19.61
N ASP A 212 -6.51 -11.53 -19.78
CA ASP A 212 -7.35 -12.19 -18.79
C ASP A 212 -7.19 -13.70 -18.92
N PHE A 213 -6.47 -14.28 -17.96
CA PHE A 213 -6.18 -15.71 -17.95
C PHE A 213 -7.38 -16.56 -17.53
N ASN A 214 -8.37 -15.97 -16.88
CA ASN A 214 -9.57 -16.68 -16.46
C ASN A 214 -10.50 -16.89 -17.66
N GLU A 215 -10.65 -15.88 -18.50
CA GLU A 215 -11.53 -15.92 -19.67
C GLU A 215 -10.78 -16.22 -20.98
N GLY A 216 -9.45 -16.25 -20.96
CA GLY A 216 -8.64 -16.57 -22.13
C GLY A 216 -8.72 -15.51 -23.22
N GLN A 217 -8.74 -14.23 -22.84
CA GLN A 217 -8.96 -13.13 -23.77
C GLN A 217 -8.08 -11.91 -23.47
N GLU A 218 -7.82 -11.09 -24.48
CA GLU A 218 -7.29 -9.75 -24.30
C GLU A 218 -8.34 -8.74 -23.78
N ILE A 219 -7.90 -7.83 -22.92
CA ILE A 219 -8.63 -6.63 -22.52
C ILE A 219 -7.76 -5.44 -22.96
N MET A 220 -8.13 -4.78 -24.06
CA MET A 220 -7.37 -3.67 -24.63
C MET A 220 -8.10 -2.34 -24.56
N SER A 221 -7.37 -1.27 -24.28
CA SER A 221 -7.84 0.10 -24.50
C SER A 221 -7.77 0.54 -25.97
N ASN A 222 -6.86 -0.06 -26.77
CA ASN A 222 -6.68 0.25 -28.20
C ASN A 222 -6.60 -1.01 -29.07
N ARG A 223 -7.68 -1.32 -29.80
CA ARG A 223 -7.83 -2.57 -30.58
C ARG A 223 -6.99 -2.64 -31.87
N SER A 224 -6.27 -1.58 -32.23
CA SER A 224 -5.56 -1.49 -33.53
C SER A 224 -4.12 -2.01 -33.52
N GLY A 225 -3.54 -2.33 -32.36
CA GLY A 225 -2.15 -2.80 -32.27
C GLY A 225 -1.98 -4.31 -32.44
N LYS A 226 -1.25 -4.74 -33.47
CA LYS A 226 -1.01 -6.17 -33.81
C LYS A 226 -0.21 -7.00 -32.79
N LEU A 227 0.54 -6.37 -31.90
CA LEU A 227 1.39 -7.05 -30.89
C LEU A 227 0.63 -7.40 -29.58
N MET A 228 -0.69 -7.21 -29.56
CA MET A 228 -1.48 -7.22 -28.33
C MET A 228 -2.47 -8.40 -28.25
N THR A 229 -2.69 -9.12 -29.35
CA THR A 229 -3.65 -10.23 -29.46
C THR A 229 -3.27 -11.37 -28.53
N TRP A 230 -4.28 -12.02 -27.93
CA TRP A 230 -4.07 -13.23 -27.17
C TRP A 230 -3.40 -14.33 -28.02
N ASP A 231 -2.48 -15.06 -27.39
CA ASP A 231 -1.81 -16.20 -28.00
C ASP A 231 -1.85 -17.37 -27.00
N ASP A 232 -2.50 -18.47 -27.40
CA ASP A 232 -2.72 -19.63 -26.53
C ASP A 232 -1.43 -20.32 -26.10
N ASN A 233 -0.39 -20.34 -26.94
CA ASN A 233 0.87 -20.99 -26.62
C ASN A 233 1.62 -20.19 -25.55
N ILE A 234 1.75 -18.88 -25.77
CA ILE A 234 2.42 -17.97 -24.83
C ILE A 234 1.61 -17.90 -23.52
N ALA A 235 0.28 -17.81 -23.60
CA ALA A 235 -0.58 -17.83 -22.43
C ALA A 235 -0.46 -19.14 -21.65
N SER A 236 -0.39 -20.29 -22.33
CA SER A 236 -0.22 -21.59 -21.66
C SER A 236 1.10 -21.71 -20.90
N GLU A 237 2.19 -21.16 -21.44
CA GLU A 237 3.47 -21.09 -20.72
C GLU A 237 3.38 -20.19 -19.47
N HIS A 238 2.74 -19.02 -19.60
CA HIS A 238 2.49 -18.16 -18.45
C HIS A 238 1.57 -18.83 -17.42
N LYS A 239 0.51 -19.54 -17.83
CA LYS A 239 -0.36 -20.33 -16.93
C LYS A 239 0.44 -21.39 -16.20
N LYS A 240 1.33 -22.12 -16.87
CA LYS A 240 2.21 -23.13 -16.23
C LYS A 240 3.15 -22.51 -15.19
N LEU A 241 3.66 -21.30 -15.42
CA LEU A 241 4.48 -20.60 -14.44
C LEU A 241 3.65 -20.10 -13.25
N LEU A 242 2.44 -19.62 -13.52
CA LEU A 242 1.53 -19.12 -12.49
C LEU A 242 0.92 -20.28 -11.67
N SER A 243 0.58 -21.42 -12.26
CA SER A 243 0.01 -22.58 -11.56
C SER A 243 0.98 -23.22 -10.56
N LYS A 244 2.30 -22.99 -10.74
CA LYS A 244 3.31 -23.31 -9.72
C LYS A 244 3.19 -22.46 -8.44
N ARG A 245 2.57 -21.29 -8.54
CA ARG A 245 2.43 -20.30 -7.45
C ARG A 245 0.98 -20.16 -6.95
N PHE A 246 -0.01 -20.50 -7.77
CA PHE A 246 -1.44 -20.37 -7.48
C PHE A 246 -2.12 -21.70 -7.82
N LYS A 247 -2.85 -22.30 -6.86
CA LYS A 247 -3.40 -23.66 -7.03
C LYS A 247 -4.56 -23.76 -8.03
N ASP A 248 -5.22 -22.64 -8.37
CA ASP A 248 -6.40 -22.63 -9.24
C ASP A 248 -6.36 -21.42 -10.21
N ILE A 249 -5.75 -21.59 -11.39
CA ILE A 249 -5.76 -20.65 -12.53
C ILE A 249 -6.23 -21.37 -13.79
#